data_AF-A0A839VS39-F1
#
_entry.id   AF-A0A839VS39-F1
#
_cell.length_a   1.000
_cell.length_b   1.000
_cell.length_c   1.000
_cell.angle_alpha   90.00
_cell.angle_beta   90.00
_cell.angle_gamma   90.00
#
_symmetry.space_group_name_H-M   'P 1'
#
loop_
_entity.id
_entity.type
_entity.pdbx_description
1 polymer ?
#
loop_
_entity_poly.entity_id
_entity_poly.type
_entity_poly.pdbx_seq_one_letter_code
_entity_poly.pdbx_strand_id
1 'polypeptide(L)'
;MTNRNSQSDNDTSTHTYSAHEDFHWIEGASQGSQYGTFLETTLDISNGIHTCLQLFYTSAIEREANADTEPANWRKPAISIVEADHLIRLSIAATNLLRQDARQRIDWLAETD
;
A
#
# COMPACT_ATOMS: atom_id res chain seq x y z
N MET A 1 34.39 -47.94 -23.94
CA MET A 1 34.68 -47.25 -22.66
C MET A 1 34.36 -45.78 -22.81
N THR A 2 33.20 -45.45 -22.25
CA THR A 2 32.71 -44.18 -21.69
C THR A 2 33.17 -42.83 -22.28
N ASN A 3 32.19 -42.22 -22.94
CA ASN A 3 32.04 -40.82 -23.31
C ASN A 3 32.17 -39.89 -22.08
N ARG A 4 32.97 -38.82 -22.15
CA ARG A 4 33.09 -37.80 -21.09
C ARG A 4 32.12 -36.64 -21.39
N ASN A 5 31.08 -36.58 -20.57
CA ASN A 5 30.30 -35.37 -20.29
C ASN A 5 31.22 -34.24 -19.84
N SER A 6 30.97 -33.02 -20.29
CA SER A 6 31.06 -31.82 -19.44
C SER A 6 30.05 -30.80 -19.98
N GLN A 7 28.91 -30.81 -19.28
CA GLN A 7 27.85 -29.80 -19.20
C GLN A 7 28.03 -28.56 -20.08
N SER A 8 27.10 -28.42 -21.03
CA SER A 8 26.69 -27.13 -21.58
C SER A 8 26.01 -26.33 -20.47
N ASP A 9 26.51 -25.10 -20.25
CA ASP A 9 25.90 -24.07 -19.43
C ASP A 9 24.47 -23.79 -19.92
N ASN A 10 23.48 -24.46 -19.34
CA ASN A 10 22.09 -24.04 -19.42
C ASN A 10 21.78 -23.27 -18.14
N ASP A 11 22.25 -22.02 -18.13
CA ASP A 11 21.84 -21.02 -17.17
C ASP A 11 20.35 -20.73 -17.43
N THR A 12 19.52 -21.55 -16.80
CA THR A 12 18.07 -21.45 -16.88
C THR A 12 17.70 -20.32 -15.94
N SER A 13 17.80 -19.08 -16.41
CA SER A 13 17.30 -17.91 -15.72
C SER A 13 15.79 -18.06 -15.59
N THR A 14 15.34 -18.73 -14.53
CA THR A 14 13.94 -18.74 -14.12
C THR A 14 13.59 -17.32 -13.72
N HIS A 15 13.09 -16.55 -14.68
CA HIS A 15 12.34 -15.34 -14.42
C HIS A 15 11.14 -15.76 -13.58
N THR A 16 11.28 -15.63 -12.26
CA THR A 16 10.15 -15.64 -11.35
C THR A 16 9.30 -14.44 -11.73
N TYR A 17 8.31 -14.66 -12.59
CA TYR A 17 7.18 -13.76 -12.69
C TYR A 17 6.63 -13.59 -11.28
N SER A 18 6.73 -12.38 -10.74
CA SER A 18 5.97 -12.02 -9.57
C SER A 18 4.51 -12.16 -9.97
N ALA A 19 3.83 -13.18 -9.46
CA ALA A 19 2.39 -13.40 -9.64
C ALA A 19 1.58 -12.37 -8.84
N HIS A 20 1.99 -11.10 -8.93
CA HIS A 20 1.21 -9.98 -8.43
C HIS A 20 0.19 -9.68 -9.52
N GLU A 21 -1.03 -10.14 -9.30
CA GLU A 21 -2.18 -9.60 -10.00
C GLU A 21 -2.63 -8.35 -9.24
N ASP A 22 -2.88 -7.27 -9.97
CA ASP A 22 -3.43 -6.06 -9.37
C ASP A 22 -4.81 -6.36 -8.82
N PHE A 23 -5.10 -5.82 -7.64
CA PHE A 23 -6.42 -5.96 -7.04
C PHE A 23 -7.44 -5.18 -7.88
N HIS A 24 -8.45 -5.88 -8.36
CA HIS A 24 -9.58 -5.28 -9.07
C HIS A 24 -10.84 -5.42 -8.23
N TRP A 25 -11.52 -4.30 -8.02
CA TRP A 25 -12.76 -4.21 -7.24
C TRP A 25 -13.99 -4.02 -8.15
N ILE A 26 -13.78 -3.63 -9.41
CA ILE A 26 -14.83 -3.34 -10.38
C ILE A 26 -14.88 -4.47 -11.40
N GLU A 27 -16.03 -5.15 -11.46
CA GLU A 27 -16.31 -6.19 -12.46
C GLU A 27 -17.11 -5.63 -13.64
N GLY A 28 -17.04 -6.31 -14.79
CA GLY A 28 -17.90 -6.02 -15.94
C GLY A 28 -17.38 -4.91 -16.86
N ALA A 29 -18.30 -4.21 -17.54
CA ALA A 29 -17.95 -3.29 -18.63
C ALA A 29 -17.07 -2.09 -18.23
N SER A 30 -17.01 -1.78 -16.93
CA SER A 30 -16.16 -0.72 -16.37
C SER A 30 -14.77 -1.20 -15.96
N GLN A 31 -14.52 -2.51 -15.94
CA GLN A 31 -13.22 -3.10 -15.63
C GLN A 31 -12.19 -2.67 -16.67
N GLY A 32 -11.05 -2.14 -16.23
CA GLY A 32 -9.99 -1.63 -17.10
C GLY A 32 -10.28 -0.30 -17.81
N SER A 33 -11.44 0.32 -17.54
CA SER A 33 -11.68 1.71 -17.97
C SER A 33 -10.81 2.68 -17.16
N GLN A 34 -10.36 3.79 -17.75
CA GLN A 34 -9.55 4.78 -17.03
C GLN A 34 -10.22 5.31 -15.76
N TYR A 35 -11.54 5.43 -15.77
CA TYR A 35 -12.34 5.82 -14.62
C TYR A 35 -12.46 4.70 -13.59
N GLY A 36 -12.62 3.44 -14.03
CA GLY A 36 -12.60 2.28 -13.15
C GLY A 36 -11.27 2.15 -12.41
N THR A 37 -10.15 2.20 -13.13
CA THR A 37 -8.80 2.15 -12.53
C THR A 37 -8.56 3.29 -11.53
N PHE A 38 -9.09 4.48 -11.80
CA PHE A 38 -9.02 5.60 -10.84
C PHE A 38 -9.72 5.28 -9.52
N LEU A 39 -10.94 4.75 -9.60
CA LEU A 39 -11.74 4.42 -8.43
C LEU A 39 -11.11 3.29 -7.62
N GLU A 40 -10.63 2.25 -8.28
CA GLU A 40 -9.92 1.13 -7.64
C GLU A 40 -8.68 1.63 -6.89
N THR A 41 -7.82 2.38 -7.58
CA THR A 41 -6.61 2.97 -6.99
C THR A 41 -6.95 3.90 -5.81
N THR A 42 -7.98 4.73 -5.97
CA THR A 42 -8.41 5.66 -4.93
C THR A 42 -8.91 4.93 -3.70
N LEU A 43 -9.69 3.86 -3.89
CA LEU A 43 -10.22 3.04 -2.81
C LEU A 43 -9.07 2.33 -2.06
N ASP A 44 -8.13 1.74 -2.77
CA ASP A 44 -6.98 1.05 -2.17
C ASP A 44 -6.11 1.98 -1.34
N ILE A 45 -5.76 3.14 -1.90
CA ILE A 45 -4.96 4.13 -1.18
C ILE A 45 -5.75 4.66 0.02
N SER A 46 -7.06 4.89 -0.11
CA SER A 46 -7.91 5.37 1.00
C SER A 46 -7.99 4.34 2.13
N ASN A 47 -8.12 3.05 1.82
CA ASN A 47 -8.10 1.97 2.79
C ASN A 47 -6.74 1.88 3.51
N GLY A 48 -5.64 2.06 2.76
CA GLY A 48 -4.29 2.13 3.32
C GLY A 48 -4.13 3.31 4.28
N ILE A 49 -4.55 4.51 3.88
CA ILE A 49 -4.53 5.71 4.74
C ILE A 49 -5.37 5.48 6.01
N HIS A 50 -6.59 4.95 5.85
CA HIS A 50 -7.48 4.68 6.98
C HIS A 50 -6.82 3.75 8.00
N THR A 51 -6.22 2.65 7.53
CA THR A 51 -5.51 1.69 8.37
C THR A 51 -4.32 2.34 9.08
N CYS A 52 -3.53 3.15 8.38
CA CYS A 52 -2.41 3.89 8.98
C CYS A 52 -2.87 4.80 10.13
N LEU A 53 -3.99 5.51 9.94
CA LEU A 53 -4.57 6.38 10.96
C LEU A 53 -5.13 5.60 12.15
N GLN A 54 -5.77 4.45 11.93
CA GLN A 54 -6.23 3.57 13.00
C GLN A 54 -5.06 3.06 13.86
N LEU A 55 -3.96 2.63 13.25
CA LEU A 55 -2.77 2.17 13.95
C LEU A 55 -2.12 3.29 14.76
N PHE A 56 -2.01 4.48 14.16
CA PHE A 56 -1.52 5.68 14.84
C PHE A 56 -2.35 5.98 16.09
N TYR A 57 -3.67 6.08 15.92
CA TYR A 57 -4.59 6.52 16.97
C TYR A 57 -4.68 5.49 18.10
N THR A 58 -4.83 4.21 17.77
CA THR A 58 -4.90 3.13 18.77
C THR A 58 -3.62 3.08 19.61
N SER A 59 -2.46 3.20 18.96
CA SER A 59 -1.18 3.21 19.68
C SER A 59 -0.97 4.48 20.49
N ALA A 60 -1.53 5.62 20.07
CA ALA A 60 -1.52 6.85 20.87
C ALA A 60 -2.33 6.67 22.16
N ILE A 61 -3.55 6.13 22.07
CA ILE A 61 -4.39 5.82 23.23
C ILE A 61 -3.67 4.85 24.18
N GLU A 62 -3.04 3.80 23.66
CA GLU A 62 -2.33 2.83 24.51
C GLU A 62 -1.16 3.48 25.27
N ARG A 63 -0.43 4.41 24.64
CA ARG A 63 0.64 5.16 25.31
C ARG A 63 0.10 6.10 26.39
N GLU A 64 -0.99 6.79 26.10
CA GLU A 64 -1.65 7.67 27.07
C GLU A 64 -2.17 6.89 28.27
N ALA A 65 -2.86 5.77 28.04
CA ALA A 65 -3.33 4.89 29.11
C ALA A 65 -2.19 4.33 29.97
N ASN A 66 -1.03 4.03 29.37
CA ASN A 66 0.14 3.58 30.13
C ASN A 66 0.76 4.67 31.00
N ALA A 67 0.59 5.96 30.67
CA ALA A 67 1.17 7.06 31.44
C ALA A 67 0.63 7.11 32.88
N ASP A 68 -0.63 6.72 33.06
CA ASP A 68 -1.32 6.68 34.36
C ASP A 68 -1.32 5.29 35.02
N THR A 69 -0.60 4.33 34.44
CA THR A 69 -0.63 2.92 34.85
C THR A 69 0.74 2.47 35.37
N GLU A 70 0.76 1.61 36.39
CA GLU A 70 1.98 0.97 36.88
C GLU A 70 2.68 0.15 35.77
N PRO A 71 4.03 0.15 35.68
CA PRO A 71 4.77 -0.52 34.60
C PRO A 71 4.41 -2.00 34.39
N ALA A 72 4.04 -2.72 35.46
CA ALA A 72 3.65 -4.12 35.40
C ALA A 72 2.34 -4.37 34.60
N ASN A 73 1.52 -3.33 34.42
CA ASN A 73 0.22 -3.40 33.75
C ASN A 73 0.24 -2.69 32.38
N TRP A 74 1.41 -2.27 31.89
CA TRP A 74 1.50 -1.58 30.61
C TRP A 74 1.11 -2.48 29.44
N ARG A 75 0.28 -1.93 28.56
CA ARG A 75 -0.03 -2.55 27.27
C ARG A 75 0.95 -2.03 26.23
N LYS A 76 1.72 -2.93 25.62
CA LYS A 76 2.65 -2.55 24.55
C LYS A 76 1.85 -2.01 23.36
N PRO A 77 2.11 -0.77 22.90
CA PRO A 77 1.46 -0.24 21.72
C PRO A 77 1.77 -1.06 20.47
N ALA A 78 0.81 -1.15 19.54
CA ALA A 78 0.97 -1.91 18.29
C ALA A 78 2.16 -1.43 17.44
N ILE A 79 2.41 -0.12 17.43
CA ILE A 79 3.56 0.49 16.74
C ILE A 79 4.35 1.40 17.70
N SER A 80 5.62 1.64 17.40
CA SER A 80 6.48 2.60 18.08
C SER A 80 6.14 4.06 17.71
N ILE A 81 6.73 5.02 18.43
CA ILE A 81 6.55 6.46 18.14
C ILE A 81 7.13 6.81 16.76
N VAL A 82 8.27 6.22 16.39
CA VAL A 82 8.92 6.46 15.10
C VAL A 82 8.07 5.91 13.96
N GLU A 83 7.56 4.68 14.10
CA GLU A 83 6.65 4.10 13.11
C GLU A 83 5.36 4.92 12.98
N ALA A 84 4.82 5.44 14.09
CA ALA A 84 3.65 6.31 14.08
C ALA A 84 3.88 7.60 13.27
N ASP A 85 5.04 8.26 13.43
CA ASP A 85 5.41 9.43 12.61
C ASP A 85 5.53 9.07 11.12
N HIS A 86 6.16 7.94 10.80
CA HIS A 86 6.28 7.48 9.42
C HIS A 86 4.91 7.18 8.78
N LEU A 87 3.99 6.52 9.49
CA LEU A 87 2.65 6.25 8.99
C LEU A 87 1.87 7.54 8.73
N ILE A 88 1.98 8.55 9.60
CA ILE A 88 1.34 9.85 9.36
C ILE A 88 1.90 10.53 8.12
N ARG A 89 3.23 10.56 7.96
CA ARG A 89 3.86 11.14 6.76
C ARG A 89 3.46 10.39 5.49
N LEU A 90 3.40 9.06 5.55
CA LEU A 90 2.92 8.23 4.44
C LEU A 90 1.47 8.59 4.09
N SER A 91 0.58 8.69 5.08
CA SER A 91 -0.81 9.08 4.86
C SER A 91 -0.95 10.47 4.21
N ILE A 92 -0.15 11.44 4.65
CA ILE A 92 -0.11 12.79 4.06
C ILE A 92 0.38 12.73 2.60
N ALA A 93 1.45 11.98 2.33
CA ALA A 93 2.00 11.82 0.99
C ALA A 93 0.98 11.14 0.06
N ALA A 94 0.36 10.05 0.50
CA ALA A 94 -0.66 9.32 -0.23
C ALA A 94 -1.89 10.19 -0.54
N THR A 95 -2.37 10.98 0.42
CA THR A 95 -3.48 11.92 0.21
C THR A 95 -3.13 12.98 -0.83
N ASN A 96 -1.89 13.48 -0.82
CA ASN A 96 -1.43 14.44 -1.83
C ASN A 96 -1.34 13.83 -3.22
N LEU A 97 -0.90 12.58 -3.35
CA LEU A 97 -0.88 11.86 -4.63
C LEU A 97 -2.30 11.70 -5.17
N LEU A 98 -3.26 11.28 -4.35
CA LEU A 98 -4.67 11.20 -4.74
C LEU A 98 -5.22 12.55 -5.20
N ARG A 99 -4.91 13.63 -4.47
CA ARG A 99 -5.34 14.99 -4.84
C ARG A 99 -4.75 15.41 -6.19
N GLN A 100 -3.49 15.09 -6.46
CA GLN A 100 -2.82 15.42 -7.72
C GLN A 100 -3.42 14.64 -8.89
N ASP A 101 -3.60 13.32 -8.73
CA ASP A 101 -4.21 12.48 -9.76
C ASP A 101 -5.65 12.90 -10.06
N ALA A 102 -6.45 13.18 -9.03
CA ALA A 102 -7.80 13.70 -9.18
C ALA A 102 -7.83 15.04 -9.94
N ARG A 103 -6.88 15.94 -9.65
CA ARG A 103 -6.77 17.22 -10.36
C ARG A 103 -6.42 17.03 -11.83
N GLN A 104 -5.44 16.19 -12.13
CA GLN A 104 -5.05 15.88 -13.51
C GLN A 104 -6.22 15.31 -14.32
N ARG A 105 -7.05 14.45 -13.71
CA ARG A 105 -8.24 13.89 -14.37
C ARG A 105 -9.33 14.91 -14.61
N ILE A 106 -9.54 15.84 -13.67
CA ILE A 106 -10.47 16.97 -13.86
C ILE A 106 -10.02 17.83 -15.03
N ASP A 107 -8.73 18.16 -15.10
CA ASP A 107 -8.17 18.99 -16.17
C ASP A 107 -8.33 18.28 -17.53
N TRP A 108 -8.07 16.96 -17.60
CA TRP A 108 -8.27 16.17 -18.82
C TRP A 108 -9.74 16.14 -19.29
N LEU A 109 -10.69 15.98 -18.36
CA LEU A 109 -12.12 16.02 -18.68
C LEU A 109 -12.56 17.40 -19.19
N ALA A 110 -12.01 18.48 -18.62
CA ALA A 110 -12.33 19.84 -19.03
C ALA A 110 -11.74 20.21 -20.41
N GLU A 111 -10.69 19.53 -20.86
CA GLU A 111 -10.08 19.71 -22.19
C GLU A 111 -10.74 18.88 -23.30
N THR A 112 -11.56 17.90 -22.93
CA THR A 112 -12.25 16.99 -23.87
C THR A 112 -13.71 17.36 -24.14
N ASP A 113 -14.22 18.40 -23.48
CA ASP A 113 -15.50 19.09 -23.78
C ASP A 113 -15.30 20.28 -24.76
#